data_AF-A0A137Q831-F1
#
_entry.id   AF-A0A137Q831-F1
#
_cell.length_a   1.000
_cell.length_b   1.000
_cell.length_c   1.000
_cell.angle_alpha   90.00
_cell.angle_beta   90.00
_cell.angle_gamma   90.00
#
_symmetry.space_group_name_H-M   'P 1'
#
loop_
_entity.id
_entity.type
_entity.pdbx_description
1 polymer ?
#
loop_
_entity_poly.entity_id
_entity_poly.type
_entity_poly.pdbx_seq_one_letter_code
_entity_poly.pdbx_strand_id
1 'polypeptide(L)'
;MFLGHDWLTHHNPEINWKNGIVKFTRCPPSCNIPHCDICIEPHIQKLQIQELDEEEEKQPDLTTAANLPAYMKEYTHLFNKTNFNKLPNCMQWDHEIKLTENAPPELQAKIYPMTLKEEEELNTFIDENLKSGRI
;
A
#
# COMPACT_ATOMS: atom_id res chain seq x y z
N MET A 1 4.43 -0.93 -10.95
CA MET A 1 3.82 -1.16 -12.29
C MET A 1 3.32 -2.60 -12.30
N PHE A 2 2.01 -2.80 -12.42
CA PHE A 2 1.40 -4.14 -12.47
C PHE A 2 1.04 -4.46 -13.92
N LEU A 3 1.43 -5.65 -14.40
CA LEU A 3 1.06 -6.12 -15.73
C LEU A 3 -0.31 -6.79 -15.64
N GLY A 4 -1.29 -6.31 -16.41
CA GLY A 4 -2.64 -6.84 -16.41
C GLY A 4 -2.75 -8.21 -17.08
N HIS A 5 -3.86 -8.91 -16.80
CA HIS A 5 -4.16 -10.23 -17.38
C HIS A 5 -4.19 -10.21 -18.92
N ASP A 6 -4.82 -9.19 -19.52
CA ASP A 6 -4.94 -9.06 -20.97
C ASP A 6 -3.57 -8.91 -21.63
N TRP A 7 -2.67 -8.17 -20.97
CA TRP A 7 -1.29 -8.01 -21.41
C TRP A 7 -0.53 -9.34 -21.34
N LEU A 8 -0.65 -10.08 -20.23
CA LEU A 8 -0.01 -11.39 -20.06
C LEU A 8 -0.53 -12.41 -21.07
N THR A 9 -1.82 -12.36 -21.40
CA THR A 9 -2.43 -13.25 -22.39
C THR A 9 -1.95 -12.92 -23.80
N HIS A 10 -1.82 -11.64 -24.14
CA HIS A 10 -1.36 -11.18 -25.45
C HIS A 10 0.12 -11.51 -25.70
N HIS A 11 0.99 -11.23 -24.73
CA HIS A 11 2.45 -11.41 -24.87
C HIS A 11 2.92 -12.82 -24.51
N ASN A 12 2.12 -13.54 -23.70
CA ASN A 12 2.28 -14.94 -23.32
C ASN A 12 3.72 -15.39 -22.97
N PRO A 13 4.42 -14.65 -22.10
CA PRO A 13 5.83 -14.90 -21.81
C PRO A 13 6.04 -16.23 -21.08
N GLU A 14 7.24 -16.78 -21.21
CA GLU A 14 7.71 -17.88 -20.37
C GLU A 14 8.32 -17.31 -19.10
N ILE A 15 7.77 -17.68 -17.94
CA ILE A 15 8.20 -17.17 -16.64
C ILE A 15 8.82 -18.30 -15.83
N ASN A 16 10.09 -18.16 -15.50
CA ASN A 16 10.76 -19.01 -14.52
C ASN A 16 10.80 -18.28 -13.16
N TRP A 17 9.80 -18.55 -12.33
CA TRP A 17 9.67 -17.96 -10.99
C TRP A 17 10.82 -18.31 -10.04
N LYS A 18 11.48 -19.47 -10.22
CA LYS A 18 12.59 -19.90 -9.37
C LYS A 18 13.84 -19.04 -9.60
N ASN A 19 14.08 -18.67 -10.85
CA ASN A 19 15.27 -17.93 -11.26
C ASN A 19 15.01 -16.44 -11.52
N GLY A 20 13.75 -15.98 -11.44
CA GLY A 20 13.39 -14.58 -11.73
C GLY A 20 13.55 -14.20 -13.20
N ILE A 21 13.43 -15.16 -14.13
CA ILE A 21 13.67 -14.92 -15.56
C ILE A 21 12.35 -14.87 -16.31
N VAL A 22 12.15 -13.83 -17.12
CA VAL A 22 11.00 -13.69 -18.02
C VAL A 22 11.50 -13.65 -19.46
N LYS A 23 11.06 -14.61 -20.28
CA LYS A 23 11.42 -14.71 -21.70
C LYS A 23 10.21 -14.46 -22.59
N PHE A 24 10.42 -13.73 -23.67
CA PHE A 24 9.36 -13.36 -24.63
C PHE A 24 9.44 -14.19 -25.92
N THR A 25 9.55 -15.52 -25.77
CA THR A 25 9.64 -16.48 -26.88
C THR A 25 8.36 -16.59 -27.72
N ARG A 26 7.22 -16.14 -27.17
CA ARG A 26 5.87 -16.35 -27.73
C ARG A 26 5.14 -15.04 -28.04
N CYS A 27 5.86 -13.92 -28.22
CA CYS A 27 5.20 -12.65 -28.55
C CYS A 27 4.58 -12.67 -29.96
N PRO A 28 3.38 -12.10 -30.16
CA PRO A 28 2.81 -11.92 -31.49
C PRO A 28 3.66 -10.98 -32.38
N PRO A 29 3.56 -11.06 -33.72
CA PRO A 29 4.32 -10.21 -34.64
C PRO A 29 4.01 -8.71 -34.54
N SER A 30 2.87 -8.34 -33.94
CA SER A 30 2.46 -6.95 -33.67
C SER A 30 3.20 -6.31 -32.48
N CYS A 31 4.11 -7.05 -31.86
CA CYS A 31 4.79 -6.68 -30.63
C CYS A 31 5.96 -5.73 -30.93
N ASN A 32 5.78 -4.45 -30.61
CA ASN A 32 6.80 -3.40 -30.85
C ASN A 32 7.80 -3.25 -29.69
N ILE A 33 7.87 -4.23 -28.78
CA ILE A 33 8.73 -4.18 -27.61
C ILE A 33 10.05 -4.88 -27.97
N PRO A 34 11.23 -4.25 -27.76
CA PRO A 34 12.50 -4.92 -27.96
C PRO A 34 12.63 -6.07 -26.96
N HIS A 35 12.52 -7.30 -27.45
CA HIS A 35 12.61 -8.51 -26.66
C HIS A 35 14.07 -8.82 -26.31
N CYS A 36 14.56 -8.20 -25.24
CA CYS A 36 15.71 -8.70 -24.52
C CYS A 36 15.18 -9.49 -23.29
N ASP A 37 15.74 -10.67 -23.04
CA ASP A 37 15.41 -11.45 -21.85
C ASP A 37 15.59 -10.57 -20.60
N ILE A 38 14.50 -10.39 -19.84
CA ILE A 38 14.55 -9.59 -18.61
C ILE A 38 15.02 -10.52 -17.50
N CYS A 39 16.25 -10.32 -17.04
CA CYS A 39 16.72 -10.89 -15.79
C CYS A 39 16.27 -9.98 -14.66
N ILE A 40 15.28 -10.43 -13.88
CA ILE A 40 14.89 -9.74 -12.65
C ILE A 40 15.88 -10.21 -11.58
N GLU A 41 16.86 -9.37 -11.26
CA GLU A 41 17.70 -9.60 -10.08
C GLU A 41 16.78 -9.85 -8.87
N PRO A 42 17.04 -10.90 -8.06
CA PRO A 42 16.20 -11.22 -6.91
C PRO A 42 16.34 -10.13 -5.83
N HIS A 43 15.66 -9.00 -6.04
CA HIS A 43 15.55 -7.93 -5.07
C HIS A 43 14.37 -8.19 -4.14
N ILE A 44 14.28 -9.40 -3.61
CA ILE A 44 13.52 -9.61 -2.38
C ILE A 44 14.45 -9.14 -1.26
N GLN A 45 14.45 -7.83 -1.00
CA GLN A 45 14.82 -7.39 0.34
C GLN A 45 13.83 -8.08 1.28
N LYS A 46 14.32 -9.00 2.10
CA LYS A 46 13.57 -9.41 3.29
C LYS A 46 13.22 -8.11 4.00
N LEU A 47 11.95 -7.71 3.98
CA LEU A 47 11.42 -6.85 5.02
C LEU A 47 11.62 -7.65 6.31
N GLN A 48 12.72 -7.39 7.02
CA GLN A 48 12.79 -7.74 8.43
C GLN A 48 11.78 -6.83 9.10
N ILE A 49 10.52 -7.27 9.11
CA ILE A 49 9.56 -6.83 10.11
C ILE A 49 10.12 -7.41 11.40
N GLN A 50 11.00 -6.66 12.06
CA GLN A 50 11.25 -6.88 13.46
C GLN A 50 9.94 -6.51 14.12
N GLU A 51 9.27 -7.50 14.73
CA GLU A 51 8.30 -7.24 15.79
C GLU A 51 9.07 -6.43 16.84
N LEU A 52 8.96 -5.11 16.75
CA LEU A 52 9.55 -4.19 17.71
C LEU A 52 8.41 -3.82 18.64
N ASP A 53 8.52 -4.36 19.85
CA ASP A 53 7.70 -4.03 21.00
C ASP A 53 7.56 -2.50 21.11
N GLU A 54 6.35 -2.07 21.49
CA GLU A 54 5.97 -0.68 21.72
C GLU A 54 6.75 -0.08 22.89
N GLU A 55 8.03 0.26 22.67
CA GLU A 55 8.74 1.19 23.51
C GLU A 55 9.00 2.48 22.72
N GLU A 56 8.44 3.55 23.27
CA GLU A 56 8.53 4.94 22.82
C GLU A 56 9.99 5.44 22.91
N GLU A 57 10.88 4.86 22.10
CA GLU A 57 12.23 5.34 21.93
C GLU A 57 12.33 6.25 20.71
N LYS A 58 12.98 7.38 20.97
CA LYS A 58 13.39 8.45 20.07
C LYS A 58 14.34 7.92 18.99
N GLN A 59 13.86 7.04 18.12
CA GLN A 59 14.59 6.53 16.97
C GLN A 59 14.99 7.72 16.10
N PRO A 60 16.27 7.87 15.72
CA PRO A 60 16.63 8.82 14.68
C PRO A 60 15.87 8.42 13.43
N ASP A 61 15.14 9.36 12.82
CA ASP A 61 14.43 9.21 11.55
C ASP A 61 15.28 8.36 10.57
N LEU A 62 14.94 7.08 10.40
CA LEU A 62 15.61 6.18 9.45
C LEU A 62 15.44 6.68 7.99
N THR A 63 14.60 7.69 7.79
CA THR A 63 14.48 8.60 6.65
C THR A 63 15.69 9.54 6.49
N THR A 64 16.90 9.10 6.82
CA THR A 64 18.07 9.84 6.35
C THR A 64 18.06 9.74 4.82
N ALA A 65 17.92 10.88 4.13
CA ALA A 65 17.88 11.00 2.66
C ALA A 65 19.06 10.29 1.93
N ALA A 66 20.05 9.81 2.68
CA ALA A 66 21.14 8.95 2.25
C ALA A 66 20.67 7.59 1.69
N ASN A 67 19.65 6.94 2.28
CA ASN A 67 19.20 5.60 1.86
C ASN A 67 18.08 5.61 0.82
N LEU A 68 17.53 6.79 0.51
CA LEU A 68 16.48 6.91 -0.51
C LEU A 68 17.08 6.87 -1.92
N PRO A 69 16.46 6.12 -2.86
CA PRO A 69 16.81 6.21 -4.27
C PRO A 69 16.80 7.67 -4.74
N ALA A 70 17.72 8.02 -5.66
CA ALA A 70 17.91 9.40 -6.11
C ALA A 70 16.61 10.08 -6.56
N TYR A 71 15.73 9.35 -7.25
CA TYR A 71 14.43 9.86 -7.72
C TYR A 71 13.44 10.18 -6.60
N MET A 72 13.63 9.59 -5.41
CA MET A 72 12.70 9.73 -4.29
C MET A 72 13.12 10.84 -3.31
N LYS A 73 14.37 11.32 -3.39
CA LYS A 73 14.93 12.32 -2.47
C LYS A 73 14.17 13.65 -2.50
N GLU A 74 13.59 14.04 -3.64
CA GLU A 74 12.73 15.23 -3.74
C GLU A 74 11.48 15.13 -2.87
N TYR A 75 11.00 13.91 -2.64
CA TYR A 75 9.80 13.61 -1.86
C TYR A 75 10.11 13.26 -0.40
N THR A 76 11.32 13.54 0.10
CA THR A 76 11.69 13.25 1.51
C THR A 76 10.68 13.83 2.50
N HIS A 77 10.10 15.00 2.18
CA HIS A 77 9.07 15.64 2.98
C HIS A 77 7.76 14.82 3.10
N LEU A 78 7.45 13.91 2.16
CA LEU A 78 6.26 13.04 2.25
C LEU A 78 6.42 11.94 3.31
N PHE A 79 7.66 11.59 3.67
CA PHE A 79 7.96 10.52 4.62
C PHE A 79 8.12 11.01 6.06
N ASN A 80 7.96 12.31 6.32
CA ASN A 80 8.00 12.81 7.69
C ASN A 80 6.68 12.49 8.43
N LYS A 81 6.76 12.28 9.75
CA LYS A 81 5.58 11.97 10.57
C LYS A 81 4.52 13.08 10.53
N THR A 82 4.95 14.33 10.39
CA THR A 82 4.06 15.50 10.39
C THR A 82 3.21 15.60 9.12
N ASN A 83 3.75 15.39 7.92
CA ASN A 83 2.95 15.34 6.70
C ASN A 83 2.19 14.02 6.58
N PHE A 84 2.74 12.90 7.04
CA PHE A 84 2.03 11.61 7.03
C PHE A 84 0.71 11.65 7.82
N ASN A 85 0.69 12.38 8.94
CA ASN A 85 -0.51 12.54 9.76
C ASN A 85 -1.50 13.57 9.21
N LYS A 86 -1.12 14.36 8.21
CA LYS A 86 -1.99 15.35 7.60
C LYS A 86 -2.76 14.73 6.43
N LEU A 87 -4.09 14.68 6.54
CA LEU A 87 -4.92 14.21 5.45
C LEU A 87 -4.96 15.22 4.30
N PRO A 88 -5.00 14.73 3.04
CA PRO A 88 -5.27 15.59 1.90
C PRO A 88 -6.69 16.17 1.98
N ASN A 89 -6.92 17.31 1.32
CA ASN A 89 -8.25 17.89 1.23
C ASN A 89 -9.18 16.98 0.41
N CYS A 90 -10.48 17.07 0.69
CA CYS A 90 -11.53 16.42 -0.10
C CYS A 90 -11.42 16.81 -1.58
N MET A 91 -11.47 15.81 -2.47
CA MET A 91 -11.32 15.98 -3.92
C MET A 91 -12.56 15.50 -4.66
N GLN A 92 -12.72 15.96 -5.91
CA GLN A 92 -13.77 15.47 -6.82
C GLN A 92 -13.70 13.96 -7.13
N TRP A 93 -12.57 13.32 -6.81
CA TRP A 93 -12.33 11.89 -6.99
C TRP A 93 -12.71 11.06 -5.76
N ASP A 94 -13.13 11.71 -4.67
CA ASP A 94 -13.58 11.00 -3.47
C ASP A 94 -14.83 10.19 -3.82
N HIS A 95 -14.85 8.94 -3.36
CA HIS A 95 -15.93 8.03 -3.68
C HIS A 95 -17.18 8.34 -2.87
N GLU A 96 -18.20 8.88 -3.53
CA GLU A 96 -19.54 9.02 -2.95
C GLU A 96 -20.18 7.63 -2.75
N ILE A 97 -20.61 7.35 -1.52
CA ILE A 97 -21.37 6.13 -1.19
C ILE A 97 -22.85 6.39 -1.51
N LYS A 98 -23.28 6.00 -2.71
CA LYS A 98 -24.67 6.15 -3.13
C LYS A 98 -25.55 5.07 -2.50
N LEU A 99 -26.49 5.49 -1.66
CA LEU A 99 -27.54 4.61 -1.13
C LEU A 99 -28.63 4.38 -2.19
N THR A 100 -29.25 3.21 -2.18
CA THR A 100 -30.42 2.92 -3.02
C THR A 100 -31.68 3.60 -2.45
N GLU A 101 -32.67 3.91 -3.29
CA GLU A 101 -33.89 4.64 -2.90
C GLU A 101 -34.69 3.99 -1.75
N ASN A 102 -34.60 2.67 -1.60
CA ASN A 102 -35.27 1.91 -0.53
C ASN A 102 -34.34 1.55 0.64
N ALA A 103 -33.16 2.16 0.72
CA ALA A 103 -32.24 1.89 1.82
C ALA A 103 -32.85 2.36 3.16
N PRO A 104 -32.71 1.56 4.23
CA PRO A 104 -33.14 2.00 5.55
C PRO A 104 -32.34 3.24 5.98
N PRO A 105 -32.97 4.18 6.72
CA PRO A 105 -32.30 5.40 7.17
C PRO A 105 -31.18 5.12 8.18
N GLU A 106 -31.25 3.98 8.88
CA GLU A 106 -30.27 3.54 9.86
C GLU A 106 -29.91 2.07 9.62
N LEU A 107 -28.62 1.76 9.72
CA LEU A 107 -28.15 0.39 9.72
C LEU A 107 -28.28 -0.19 11.13
N GLN A 108 -29.29 -1.05 11.33
CA GLN A 108 -29.48 -1.77 12.60
C GLN A 108 -28.47 -2.91 12.72
N ALA A 109 -27.22 -2.58 13.01
CA ALA A 109 -26.17 -3.55 13.32
C ALA A 109 -26.16 -3.84 14.83
N LYS A 110 -26.10 -5.11 15.22
CA LYS A 110 -25.89 -5.49 16.62
C LYS A 110 -24.43 -5.25 16.99
N ILE A 111 -24.20 -4.48 18.05
CA ILE A 111 -22.88 -4.33 18.66
C ILE A 111 -22.65 -5.55 19.53
N TYR A 112 -21.60 -6.32 19.22
CA TYR A 112 -21.22 -7.46 20.05
C TYR A 112 -20.51 -6.98 21.31
N PRO A 113 -20.80 -7.57 22.47
CA PRO A 113 -20.11 -7.20 23.71
C PRO A 113 -18.63 -7.53 23.58
N MET A 114 -17.80 -6.55 23.94
CA MET A 114 -16.35 -6.70 24.03
C MET A 114 -15.94 -6.99 25.47
N THR A 115 -14.76 -7.56 25.65
CA THR A 115 -14.11 -7.64 26.96
C THR A 115 -13.62 -6.25 27.38
N LEU A 116 -13.41 -6.05 28.69
CA LEU A 116 -12.93 -4.77 29.21
C LEU A 116 -11.61 -4.32 28.55
N LYS A 117 -10.69 -5.26 28.34
CA LYS A 117 -9.40 -4.99 27.71
C LYS A 117 -9.55 -4.53 26.25
N GLU A 118 -10.41 -5.19 25.48
CA GLU A 118 -10.68 -4.81 24.09
C GLU A 118 -11.35 -3.44 23.99
N GLU A 119 -12.25 -3.12 24.93
CA GLU A 119 -12.89 -1.80 24.99
C GLU A 119 -11.90 -0.67 25.31
N GLU A 120 -10.97 -0.90 26.25
CA GLU A 120 -9.90 0.06 26.58
C GLU A 120 -8.98 0.34 25.39
N GLU A 121 -8.57 -0.71 24.66
CA GLU A 121 -7.77 -0.61 23.44
C GLU A 121 -8.53 0.13 22.33
N LEU A 122 -9.82 -0.20 22.13
CA LEU A 122 -10.66 0.47 21.14
C LEU A 122 -10.84 1.96 21.46
N ASN A 123 -11.12 2.31 22.72
CA ASN A 123 -11.29 3.70 23.12
C ASN A 123 -10.01 4.51 22.89
N THR A 124 -8.85 3.93 23.21
CA THR A 124 -7.54 4.54 22.94
C THR A 124 -7.36 4.78 21.44
N PHE A 125 -7.65 3.78 20.61
CA PHE A 125 -7.59 3.90 19.15
C PHE A 125 -8.53 4.98 18.61
N ILE A 126 -9.78 5.04 19.11
CA ILE A 126 -10.76 6.05 18.69
C ILE A 126 -10.24 7.45 19.03
N ASP A 127 -9.76 7.66 20.25
CA ASP A 127 -9.24 8.96 20.70
C ASP A 127 -8.05 9.44 19.86
N GLU A 128 -7.13 8.54 19.51
CA GLU A 128 -5.99 8.86 18.65
C GLU A 128 -6.42 9.25 17.23
N ASN A 129 -7.35 8.48 16.65
CA ASN A 129 -7.79 8.72 15.28
C ASN A 129 -8.65 9.99 15.18
N LEU A 130 -9.49 10.29 16.18
CA LEU A 130 -10.23 11.55 16.30
C LEU A 130 -9.28 12.76 16.40
N LYS A 131 -8.22 12.65 17.23
CA LYS A 131 -7.19 13.71 17.33
C LYS A 131 -6.48 13.96 15.99
N SER A 132 -6.28 12.91 15.19
CA SER A 132 -5.68 13.01 13.86
C SER A 132 -6.67 13.39 12.74
N GLY A 133 -7.98 13.35 13.00
CA GLY A 133 -9.04 13.62 12.02
C GLY A 133 -9.22 12.51 10.97
N ARG A 134 -8.80 11.28 11.25
CA ARG A 134 -8.94 10.11 10.35
C ARG A 134 -10.31 9.46 10.41
N ILE A 135 -11.00 9.62 11.53
CA ILE A 135 -12.39 9.26 11.79
C ILE A 135 -13.05 10.47 12.44
#